data_AF-A0A350QHQ9-F1
#
_entry.id   AF-A0A350QHQ9-F1
#
_cell.length_a   1.000
_cell.length_b   1.000
_cell.length_c   1.000
_cell.angle_alpha   90.00
_cell.angle_beta   90.00
_cell.angle_gamma   90.00
#
_symmetry.space_group_name_H-M   'P 1'
#
loop_
_entity.id
_entity.type
_entity.pdbx_description
1 polymer ?
#
loop_
_entity_poly.entity_id
_entity_poly.type
_entity_poly.pdbx_seq_one_letter_code
_entity_poly.pdbx_strand_id
1 'polypeptide(L)'
;FADDALQTLATAKWPGNVRQLVNVVEQCVALTHSPVIGQRLVEQALSQNSSYWPTLTDARDQFECQYLVRVLKMTEGNVTRAAELAGRNRTDFYKLLKKHDLSAAQVAAEDEELE
;
A
#
# COMPACT_ATOMS: atom_id res chain seq x y z
N PHE A 1 -3.90 -6.48 -19.08
CA PHE A 1 -3.24 -7.64 -18.44
C PHE A 1 -4.08 -8.87 -18.70
N ALA A 2 -3.46 -10.03 -18.89
CA ALA A 2 -4.18 -11.30 -18.87
C ALA A 2 -4.57 -11.66 -17.41
N ASP A 3 -5.58 -12.53 -17.24
CA ASP A 3 -6.12 -12.89 -15.92
C ASP A 3 -5.06 -13.47 -14.97
N ASP A 4 -4.16 -14.30 -15.49
CA ASP A 4 -3.02 -14.87 -14.77
C ASP A 4 -2.05 -13.78 -14.25
N ALA A 5 -1.80 -12.76 -15.06
CA ALA A 5 -0.96 -11.62 -14.73
C ALA A 5 -1.60 -10.76 -13.63
N LEU A 6 -2.92 -10.55 -13.68
CA LEU A 6 -3.66 -9.84 -12.65
C LEU A 6 -3.65 -10.61 -11.32
N GLN A 7 -3.85 -11.93 -11.36
CA GLN A 7 -3.79 -12.77 -10.17
C GLN A 7 -2.40 -12.72 -9.51
N THR A 8 -1.34 -12.67 -10.33
CA THR A 8 0.04 -12.53 -9.84
C THR A 8 0.26 -11.17 -9.17
N LEU A 9 -0.22 -10.07 -9.76
CA LEU A 9 -0.14 -8.74 -9.14
C LEU A 9 -0.93 -8.65 -7.84
N ALA A 10 -2.12 -9.27 -7.78
CA ALA A 10 -2.98 -9.25 -6.60
C ALA A 10 -2.41 -10.07 -5.43
N THR A 11 -1.71 -11.17 -5.70
CA THR A 11 -1.14 -12.06 -4.68
C THR A 11 0.30 -11.72 -4.29
N ALA A 12 0.99 -10.89 -5.07
CA ALA A 12 2.33 -10.43 -4.75
C ALA A 12 2.35 -9.65 -3.43
N LYS A 13 3.44 -9.83 -2.66
CA LYS A 13 3.66 -9.03 -1.46
C LYS A 13 4.18 -7.66 -1.88
N TRP A 14 3.47 -6.62 -1.45
CA TRP A 14 3.81 -5.22 -1.70
C TRP A 14 4.32 -4.56 -0.41
N PRO A 15 5.53 -4.91 0.07
CA PRO A 15 6.06 -4.33 1.30
C PRO A 15 6.16 -2.81 1.23
N GLY A 16 6.22 -2.22 0.02
CA GLY A 16 6.32 -0.80 -0.33
C GLY A 16 5.00 -0.07 -0.65
N ASN A 17 3.83 -0.65 -0.38
CA ASN A 17 2.50 -0.11 -0.73
C ASN A 17 2.27 0.05 -2.26
N VAL A 18 1.23 0.82 -2.63
CA VAL A 18 0.78 1.13 -4.00
C VAL A 18 1.90 1.67 -4.90
N ARG A 19 2.92 2.35 -4.36
CA ARG A 19 4.07 2.83 -5.16
C ARG A 19 4.84 1.70 -5.82
N GLN A 20 5.06 0.58 -5.12
CA GLN A 20 5.72 -0.57 -5.73
C GLN A 20 4.86 -1.19 -6.82
N LEU A 21 3.54 -1.28 -6.61
CA LEU A 21 2.61 -1.75 -7.62
C LEU A 21 2.67 -0.85 -8.87
N VAL A 22 2.62 0.48 -8.69
CA VAL A 22 2.73 1.45 -9.79
C VAL A 22 4.05 1.26 -10.54
N ASN A 23 5.19 1.17 -9.84
CA ASN A 23 6.50 0.96 -10.47
C ASN A 23 6.52 -0.35 -11.30
N VAL A 24 5.96 -1.45 -10.77
CA VAL A 24 5.87 -2.72 -11.53
C VAL A 24 4.98 -2.54 -12.75
N VAL A 25 3.82 -1.89 -12.61
CA VAL A 25 2.90 -1.66 -13.73
C VAL A 25 3.54 -0.79 -14.81
N GLU A 26 4.20 0.31 -14.43
CA GLU A 26 4.95 1.18 -15.35
C GLU A 26 6.03 0.40 -16.09
N GLN A 27 6.78 -0.43 -15.37
CA GLN A 27 7.81 -1.28 -15.95
C GLN A 27 7.21 -2.33 -16.90
N CYS A 28 6.06 -2.92 -16.56
CA CYS A 28 5.37 -3.85 -17.43
C CYS A 28 4.93 -3.18 -18.74
N VAL A 29 4.42 -1.96 -18.65
CA VAL A 29 4.02 -1.15 -19.81
C VAL A 29 5.23 -0.76 -20.65
N ALA A 30 6.36 -0.41 -20.03
CA ALA A 30 7.59 -0.05 -20.73
C ALA A 30 8.23 -1.25 -21.46
N LEU A 31 8.10 -2.47 -20.92
CA LEU A 31 8.69 -3.69 -21.47
C LEU A 31 7.77 -4.42 -22.46
N THR A 32 6.47 -4.11 -22.52
CA THR A 32 5.54 -4.85 -23.37
C THR A 32 5.67 -4.43 -24.84
N HIS A 33 5.72 -5.43 -25.72
CA HIS A 33 5.61 -5.25 -27.17
C HIS A 33 4.24 -5.72 -27.71
N SER A 34 3.35 -6.17 -26.82
CA SER A 34 2.02 -6.71 -27.13
C SER A 34 0.94 -5.88 -26.43
N PRO A 35 -0.29 -5.80 -26.98
CA PRO A 35 -1.43 -5.15 -26.33
C PRO A 35 -1.85 -5.84 -25.02
N VAL A 36 -1.45 -7.10 -24.80
CA VAL A 36 -1.77 -7.87 -23.59
C VAL A 36 -0.49 -8.26 -22.86
N ILE A 37 -0.36 -7.77 -21.62
CA ILE A 37 0.71 -8.15 -20.69
C ILE A 37 0.34 -9.48 -20.01
N GLY A 38 1.16 -10.52 -20.23
CA GLY A 38 1.00 -11.84 -19.60
C GLY A 38 1.84 -12.02 -18.33
N GLN A 39 1.60 -13.12 -17.60
CA GLN A 39 2.21 -13.39 -16.30
C GLN A 39 3.74 -13.31 -16.28
N ARG A 40 4.43 -13.88 -17.29
CA ARG A 40 5.90 -13.90 -17.33
C ARG A 40 6.53 -12.52 -17.30
N LEU A 41 5.89 -11.54 -17.94
CA LEU A 41 6.39 -10.17 -18.00
C LEU A 41 6.22 -9.50 -16.64
N VAL A 42 5.10 -9.76 -15.95
CA VAL A 42 4.86 -9.32 -14.57
C VAL A 42 5.90 -9.92 -13.61
N GLU A 43 6.16 -11.23 -13.68
CA GLU A 43 7.19 -11.89 -12.87
C GLU A 43 8.58 -11.29 -13.11
N GLN A 44 8.91 -11.01 -14.37
CA GLN A 44 10.15 -10.35 -14.73
C GLN A 44 10.23 -8.93 -14.12
N ALA A 45 9.18 -8.12 -14.24
CA ALA A 45 9.14 -6.78 -13.65
C ALA A 45 9.23 -6.82 -12.10
N LEU A 46 8.53 -7.76 -11.46
CA LEU A 46 8.62 -8.00 -10.01
C LEU A 46 10.05 -8.35 -9.58
N SER A 47 10.71 -9.25 -10.32
CA SER A 47 12.08 -9.66 -10.01
C SER A 47 13.09 -8.50 -10.11
N GLN A 48 12.91 -7.60 -11.08
CA GLN A 48 13.78 -6.43 -11.26
C GLN A 48 13.49 -5.34 -10.22
N ASN A 49 12.22 -5.18 -9.81
CA ASN A 49 11.83 -4.24 -8.78
C ASN A 49 12.26 -4.68 -7.36
N SER A 50 12.70 -5.94 -7.16
CA SER A 50 13.24 -6.41 -5.87
C SER A 50 14.49 -5.65 -5.40
N SER A 51 15.18 -4.95 -6.31
CA SER A 51 16.34 -4.10 -6.03
C SER A 51 15.95 -2.64 -5.70
N TYR A 52 14.66 -2.33 -5.58
CA TYR A 52 14.20 -1.00 -5.21
C TYR A 52 14.56 -0.68 -3.76
N TRP A 53 15.46 0.28 -3.60
CA TRP A 53 15.78 0.87 -2.31
C TRP A 53 14.97 2.17 -2.15
N PRO A 54 14.08 2.26 -1.14
CA PRO A 54 13.25 3.44 -0.97
C PRO A 54 14.10 4.66 -0.60
N THR A 55 13.66 5.85 -1.01
CA THR A 55 14.22 7.09 -0.48
C THR A 55 13.86 7.22 1.01
N LEU A 56 14.58 8.06 1.75
CA LEU A 56 14.24 8.33 3.16
C LEU A 56 12.79 8.84 3.31
N THR A 57 12.34 9.64 2.34
CA THR A 57 10.96 10.15 2.30
C THR A 57 9.97 9.00 2.11
N ASP A 58 10.23 8.09 1.17
CA ASP A 58 9.37 6.93 0.91
C ASP A 58 9.30 6.00 2.12
N ALA A 59 10.46 5.71 2.72
CA ALA A 59 10.53 4.84 3.90
C ALA A 59 9.76 5.44 5.08
N ARG A 60 9.85 6.76 5.28
CA ARG A 60 9.08 7.45 6.33
C ARG A 60 7.60 7.44 6.04
N ASP A 61 7.18 7.75 4.82
CA ASP A 61 5.78 7.77 4.42
C ASP A 61 5.14 6.38 4.55
N GLN A 62 5.90 5.34 4.24
CA GLN A 62 5.49 3.96 4.43
C GLN A 62 5.33 3.60 5.91
N PHE A 63 6.34 3.91 6.73
CA PHE A 63 6.27 3.67 8.17
C PHE A 63 5.08 4.42 8.79
N GLU A 64 4.87 5.67 8.39
CA GLU A 64 3.76 6.51 8.83
C GLU A 64 2.41 5.88 8.49
N CYS A 65 2.23 5.41 7.25
CA CYS A 65 1.02 4.71 6.84
C CYS A 65 0.78 3.41 7.65
N GLN A 66 1.78 2.55 7.79
CA GLN A 66 1.67 1.31 8.56
C GLN A 66 1.36 1.58 10.05
N TYR A 67 1.97 2.62 10.61
CA TYR A 67 1.72 3.03 11.98
C TYR A 67 0.27 3.51 12.16
N LEU A 68 -0.23 4.37 11.26
CA LEU A 68 -1.61 4.87 11.29
C LEU A 68 -2.62 3.73 11.21
N VAL A 69 -2.43 2.78 10.29
CA VAL A 69 -3.29 1.59 10.16
C VAL A 69 -3.30 0.80 11.46
N ARG A 70 -2.11 0.50 12.03
CA ARG A 70 -2.01 -0.28 13.27
C ARG A 70 -2.71 0.41 14.45
N VAL A 71 -2.51 1.71 14.59
CA VAL A 71 -3.13 2.49 15.67
C VAL A 71 -4.65 2.59 15.49
N LEU A 72 -5.13 2.75 14.26
CA LEU A 72 -6.57 2.73 13.96
C LEU A 72 -7.19 1.36 14.27
N LYS A 73 -6.52 0.26 13.92
CA LYS A 73 -6.97 -1.11 14.27
C LYS A 73 -7.06 -1.30 15.78
N MET A 74 -6.02 -0.90 16.53
CA MET A 74 -6.02 -0.96 18.01
C MET A 74 -7.10 -0.11 18.68
N THR A 75 -7.68 0.84 17.96
CA THR A 75 -8.69 1.76 18.48
C THR A 75 -10.04 1.60 17.79
N GLU A 76 -10.24 0.52 17.02
CA GLU A 76 -11.49 0.20 16.33
C GLU A 76 -11.99 1.36 15.45
N GLY A 77 -11.06 2.07 14.80
CA GLY A 77 -11.39 3.23 13.96
C GLY A 77 -11.69 4.52 14.74
N ASN A 78 -11.54 4.55 16.06
CA ASN A 78 -11.70 5.76 16.85
C ASN A 78 -10.51 6.72 16.65
N VAL A 79 -10.66 7.65 15.71
CA VAL A 79 -9.63 8.64 15.35
C VAL A 79 -9.17 9.50 16.54
N THR A 80 -10.04 9.80 17.50
CA THR A 80 -9.67 10.59 18.67
C THR A 80 -8.72 9.80 19.57
N ARG A 81 -9.07 8.55 19.87
CA ARG A 81 -8.23 7.66 20.68
C ARG A 81 -6.93 7.29 19.95
N ALA A 82 -6.99 7.12 18.64
CA ALA A 82 -5.83 6.89 17.78
C ALA A 82 -4.84 8.06 17.84
N ALA A 83 -5.34 9.30 17.78
CA ALA A 83 -4.51 10.50 17.86
C ALA A 83 -3.84 10.64 19.24
N GLU A 84 -4.57 10.37 20.32
CA GLU A 84 -4.02 10.35 21.68
C GLU A 84 -2.94 9.29 21.84
N LEU A 85 -3.17 8.07 21.35
CA LEU A 85 -2.18 6.99 21.38
C LEU A 85 -0.93 7.33 20.57
N ALA A 86 -1.10 8.04 19.45
CA ALA A 86 -0.01 8.54 18.62
C ALA A 86 0.71 9.77 19.20
N GLY A 87 0.22 10.34 20.31
CA GLY A 87 0.76 11.58 20.90
C GLY A 87 0.63 12.79 19.97
N ARG A 88 -0.39 12.79 19.10
CA ARG A 88 -0.63 13.84 18.10
C ARG A 88 -1.98 14.50 18.31
N ASN A 89 -2.11 15.75 17.86
CA ASN A 89 -3.40 16.41 17.86
C ASN A 89 -4.32 15.79 16.80
N ARG A 90 -5.62 15.70 17.10
CA ARG A 90 -6.66 15.15 16.22
C ARG A 90 -6.64 15.79 14.82
N THR A 91 -6.45 17.10 14.73
CA THR A 91 -6.39 17.82 13.45
C THR A 91 -5.20 17.38 12.61
N ASP A 92 -4.03 17.19 13.23
CA ASP A 92 -2.84 16.73 12.51
C ASP A 92 -2.98 15.25 12.12
N PHE A 93 -3.62 14.45 12.97
CA PHE A 93 -3.94 13.06 12.64
C PHE A 93 -4.86 12.96 11.41
N TYR A 94 -5.92 13.78 11.30
CA TYR A 94 -6.74 13.83 10.08
C TYR A 94 -5.96 14.26 8.83
N LYS A 95 -4.99 15.18 8.96
CA LYS A 95 -4.12 15.54 7.83
C LYS A 95 -3.26 14.36 7.39
N LEU A 96 -2.74 13.59 8.34
CA LEU A 96 -1.96 12.38 8.05
C LEU A 96 -2.80 11.30 7.38
N LEU A 97 -4.01 11.05 7.88
CA LEU A 97 -4.95 10.13 7.24
C LEU A 97 -5.27 10.55 5.80
N LYS A 98 -5.55 11.84 5.58
CA LYS A 98 -5.81 12.38 4.23
C LYS A 98 -4.59 12.31 3.31
N LYS A 99 -3.38 12.51 3.85
CA LYS A 99 -2.12 12.40 3.08
C LYS A 99 -1.90 10.97 2.56
N HIS A 100 -2.34 9.97 3.31
CA HIS A 100 -2.16 8.56 3.00
C HIS A 100 -3.43 7.88 2.45
N ASP A 101 -4.47 8.66 2.12
CA ASP A 101 -5.78 8.18 1.67
C ASP A 101 -6.39 7.08 2.56
N LEU A 102 -6.12 7.14 3.87
CA LEU A 102 -6.63 6.19 4.86
C LEU A 102 -7.97 6.69 5.42
N SER A 103 -9.03 5.89 5.28
CA SER A 103 -10.29 6.10 5.99
C SER A 103 -10.38 5.19 7.21
N ALA A 104 -10.66 5.77 8.38
CA ALA A 104 -10.84 5.01 9.62
C ALA A 104 -11.93 3.93 9.51
N ALA A 105 -12.96 4.18 8.69
CA ALA A 105 -14.04 3.22 8.42
C ALA A 105 -13.59 2.03 7.57
N GLN A 106 -12.62 2.22 6.67
CA GLN A 106 -12.08 1.14 5.83
C GLN A 106 -11.16 0.23 6.64
N VAL A 107 -10.32 0.83 7.49
CA VAL A 107 -9.36 0.08 8.31
C VAL A 107 -10.05 -0.79 9.38
N ALA A 108 -11.19 -0.34 9.92
CA ALA A 108 -11.98 -1.12 10.86
C ALA A 108 -12.73 -2.30 10.18
N ALA A 109 -13.16 -2.13 8.93
CA ALA A 109 -13.89 -3.16 8.18
C ALA A 109 -13.01 -4.34 7.74
N GLU A 110 -11.70 -4.13 7.52
CA GLU A 110 -10.77 -5.19 7.11
C GLU A 110 -10.46 -6.23 8.21
N ASP A 111 -10.72 -5.95 9.49
CA ASP A 111 -10.54 -6.94 10.56
C ASP A 111 -11.78 -7.85 10.74
N GLU A 112 -12.97 -7.47 10.22
CA GLU A 112 -14.19 -8.31 10.28
C GLU A 112 -14.22 -9.42 9.22
N GLU A 113 -13.40 -9.35 8.15
CA GLU A 113 -13.35 -10.38 7.09
C GLU A 113 -12.42 -11.57 7.41
N LEU A 114 -11.78 -11.60 8.59
CA LEU A 114 -10.86 -12.67 9.01
C LEU A 114 -11.38 -13.56 10.16
N GLU A 115 -12.65 -13.45 10.56
CA GLU A 115 -13.34 -14.43 11.43
C GLU A 115 -14.29 -15.35 10.65
#